data_AF-A0A6G1RYI7-F1
#
_entry.id   AF-A0A6G1RYI7-F1
#
_cell.length_a   1.000
_cell.length_b   1.000
_cell.length_c   1.000
_cell.angle_alpha   90.00
_cell.angle_beta   90.00
_cell.angle_gamma   90.00
#
_symmetry.space_group_name_H-M   'P 1'
#
loop_
_entity.id
_entity.type
_entity.pdbx_description
1 polymer ?
#
loop_
_entity_poly.entity_id
_entity_poly.type
_entity_poly.pdbx_seq_one_letter_code
_entity_poly.pdbx_strand_id
1 'polypeptide(L)'
;HGFEGIVQRLWPQLEVVVVGTAHGTERLYCDALRQADCKGLPFYCPFYQVAGVLLGVNLWPEEPAPRFLLCPDWAFCEFLPCPAEEEPQTVLLGELWEGREYGLVLTARPGEYRCRAGEVLRVTGFHKQCPVVEPMRRERLQPRR
;
A
#
# COMPACT_ATOMS: atom_id res chain seq x y z
N HIS A 1 -15.93 -31.87 8.92
CA HIS A 1 -15.16 -30.94 8.08
C HIS A 1 -15.68 -29.53 8.31
N GLY A 2 -14.89 -28.66 8.92
CA GLY A 2 -15.29 -27.27 9.20
C GLY A 2 -15.10 -26.35 8.00
N PHE A 3 -14.97 -25.05 8.25
CA PHE A 3 -14.71 -24.03 7.22
C PHE A 3 -13.25 -23.98 6.74
N GLU A 4 -12.34 -24.70 7.38
CA GLU A 4 -10.94 -24.78 6.96
C GLU A 4 -10.82 -25.27 5.49
N GLY A 5 -10.14 -24.48 4.65
CA GLY A 5 -9.98 -24.75 3.22
C GLY A 5 -11.30 -24.90 2.45
N ILE A 6 -12.40 -24.28 2.93
CA ILE A 6 -13.70 -24.39 2.27
C ILE A 6 -13.69 -23.76 0.87
N VAL A 7 -12.91 -22.70 0.68
CA VAL A 7 -12.88 -21.96 -0.60
C VAL A 7 -12.38 -22.86 -1.74
N GLN A 8 -11.30 -23.61 -1.53
CA GLN A 8 -10.78 -24.51 -2.57
C GLN A 8 -11.67 -25.74 -2.79
N ARG A 9 -12.50 -26.13 -1.81
CA ARG A 9 -13.51 -27.19 -2.00
C ARG A 9 -14.70 -26.74 -2.82
N LEU A 10 -15.14 -25.49 -2.64
CA LEU A 10 -16.23 -24.90 -3.41
C LEU A 10 -15.79 -24.50 -4.81
N TRP A 11 -14.56 -24.01 -4.95
CA TRP A 11 -13.96 -23.61 -6.22
C TRP A 11 -12.62 -24.32 -6.43
N PRO A 12 -12.63 -25.58 -6.92
CA PRO A 12 -11.42 -26.39 -7.09
C PRO A 12 -10.38 -25.81 -8.06
N GLN A 13 -10.81 -24.95 -8.98
CA GLN A 13 -9.97 -24.29 -9.97
C GLN A 13 -9.53 -22.87 -9.53
N LEU A 14 -9.87 -22.44 -8.31
CA LEU A 14 -9.43 -21.14 -7.82
C LEU A 14 -7.93 -21.19 -7.52
N GLU A 15 -7.17 -20.32 -8.19
CA GLU A 15 -5.71 -20.27 -8.04
C GLU A 15 -5.23 -19.16 -7.11
N VAL A 16 -5.98 -18.07 -6.96
CA VAL A 16 -5.56 -16.90 -6.19
C VAL A 16 -6.73 -16.16 -5.58
N VAL A 17 -6.54 -15.64 -4.37
CA VAL A 17 -7.46 -14.72 -3.70
C VAL A 17 -6.96 -13.29 -3.92
N VAL A 18 -7.75 -12.46 -4.59
CA VAL A 18 -7.42 -11.05 -4.82
C VAL A 18 -7.99 -10.19 -3.70
N VAL A 19 -7.14 -9.41 -3.04
CA VAL A 19 -7.54 -8.50 -1.94
C VAL A 19 -7.30 -7.04 -2.31
N GLY A 20 -8.24 -6.17 -1.91
CA GLY A 20 -8.15 -4.73 -2.20
C GLY A 20 -7.11 -4.00 -1.36
N THR A 21 -6.85 -4.47 -0.14
CA THR A 21 -5.83 -3.95 0.76
C THR A 21 -5.18 -5.10 1.52
N ALA A 22 -3.85 -5.07 1.67
CA ALA A 22 -3.08 -6.09 2.39
C ALA A 22 -2.15 -5.51 3.46
N HIS A 23 -2.33 -4.22 3.78
CA HIS A 23 -1.57 -3.47 4.77
C HIS A 23 -2.52 -2.87 5.82
N GLY A 24 -1.96 -2.33 6.90
CA GLY A 24 -2.76 -1.73 7.97
C GLY A 24 -3.61 -2.74 8.74
N THR A 25 -4.80 -2.33 9.17
CA THR A 25 -5.73 -3.12 9.99
C THR A 25 -6.28 -4.34 9.26
N GLU A 26 -6.43 -4.25 7.94
CA GLU A 26 -7.00 -5.28 7.08
C GLU A 26 -6.10 -6.51 6.94
N ARG A 27 -4.81 -6.36 7.27
CA ARG A 27 -3.85 -7.46 7.33
C ARG A 27 -4.30 -8.57 8.30
N LEU A 28 -4.89 -8.21 9.44
CA LEU A 28 -5.36 -9.18 10.44
C LEU A 28 -6.47 -10.09 9.88
N TYR A 29 -7.40 -9.51 9.12
CA TYR A 29 -8.46 -10.27 8.46
C TYR A 29 -7.91 -11.16 7.34
N CYS A 30 -6.96 -10.64 6.55
CA CYS A 30 -6.28 -11.44 5.52
C CYS A 30 -5.56 -12.65 6.13
N ASP A 31 -4.86 -12.45 7.25
CA ASP A 31 -4.14 -13.53 7.93
C ASP A 31 -5.08 -14.58 8.53
N ALA A 32 -6.23 -14.17 9.08
CA ALA A 32 -7.25 -15.09 9.54
C ALA A 32 -7.84 -15.94 8.39
N LEU A 33 -8.17 -15.31 7.25
CA LEU A 33 -8.69 -16.01 6.07
C LEU A 33 -7.66 -16.99 5.50
N ARG A 34 -6.38 -16.61 5.44
CA ARG A 34 -5.27 -17.48 5.00
C ARG A 34 -5.12 -18.72 5.88
N GLN A 35 -5.35 -18.60 7.18
CA GLN A 35 -5.21 -19.72 8.12
C GLN A 35 -6.45 -20.62 8.17
N ALA A 36 -7.61 -20.12 7.75
CA ALA A 36 -8.89 -20.83 7.80
C ALA A 36 -9.47 -21.09 6.40
N ASP A 37 -10.43 -20.29 5.94
CA ASP A 37 -11.27 -20.53 4.76
C ASP A 37 -10.47 -20.69 3.47
N CYS A 38 -9.38 -19.93 3.33
CA CYS A 38 -8.52 -19.87 2.16
C CYS A 38 -7.18 -20.61 2.36
N LYS A 39 -7.12 -21.56 3.30
CA LYS A 39 -5.91 -22.33 3.58
C LYS A 39 -5.34 -22.95 2.31
N GLY A 40 -4.06 -22.68 2.04
CA GLY A 40 -3.33 -23.19 0.86
C GLY A 40 -3.45 -22.32 -0.39
N LEU A 41 -4.25 -21.25 -0.38
CA LEU A 41 -4.38 -20.32 -1.50
C LEU A 41 -3.47 -19.10 -1.33
N PRO A 42 -2.77 -18.65 -2.39
CA PRO A 42 -2.03 -17.41 -2.38
C PRO A 42 -2.97 -16.21 -2.36
N PHE A 43 -2.52 -15.13 -1.73
CA PHE A 43 -3.24 -13.86 -1.66
C PHE A 43 -2.47 -12.81 -2.43
N TYR A 44 -3.14 -12.12 -3.35
CA TYR A 44 -2.53 -11.10 -4.18
C TYR A 44 -3.24 -9.76 -4.02
N CYS A 45 -2.46 -8.71 -3.74
CA CYS A 45 -2.96 -7.33 -3.67
C CYS A 45 -2.39 -6.57 -4.87
N PRO A 46 -3.19 -6.37 -5.96
CA PRO A 46 -2.69 -5.83 -7.22
C PRO A 46 -2.44 -4.33 -7.18
N PHE A 47 -3.13 -3.60 -6.30
CA PHE A 47 -3.20 -2.15 -6.35
C PHE A 47 -2.91 -1.55 -4.98
N TYR A 48 -2.19 -0.42 -4.99
CA TYR A 48 -2.07 0.44 -3.83
C TYR A 48 -3.08 1.58 -3.93
N GLN A 49 -3.96 1.68 -2.94
CA GLN A 49 -4.99 2.70 -2.88
C GLN A 49 -5.00 3.39 -1.53
N VAL A 50 -5.12 4.71 -1.54
CA VAL A 50 -5.20 5.54 -0.32
C VAL A 50 -6.27 6.61 -0.52
N ALA A 51 -7.16 6.76 0.45
CA ALA A 51 -8.27 7.74 0.42
C ALA A 51 -9.15 7.66 -0.85
N GLY A 52 -9.28 6.46 -1.43
CA GLY A 52 -10.04 6.22 -2.67
C GLY A 52 -9.28 6.59 -3.96
N VAL A 53 -7.99 6.91 -3.87
CA VAL A 53 -7.12 7.20 -5.01
C VAL A 53 -6.21 6.02 -5.27
N LEU A 54 -6.08 5.65 -6.53
CA LEU A 54 -5.15 4.63 -6.99
C LEU A 54 -3.76 5.25 -7.19
N LEU A 55 -2.74 4.69 -6.53
CA LEU A 55 -1.39 5.27 -6.48
C LEU A 55 -0.32 4.38 -7.13
N GLY A 56 -0.56 3.08 -7.19
CA GLY A 56 0.45 2.16 -7.70
C GLY A 56 -0.05 0.74 -7.90
N VAL A 57 0.85 -0.08 -8.44
CA VAL A 57 0.61 -1.48 -8.79
C VAL A 57 1.62 -2.38 -8.11
N ASN A 58 1.18 -3.57 -7.70
CA ASN A 58 2.10 -4.62 -7.27
C ASN A 58 2.58 -5.37 -8.52
N LEU A 59 3.90 -5.44 -8.72
CA LEU A 59 4.49 -6.20 -9.81
C LEU A 59 5.09 -7.55 -9.34
N TRP A 60 5.00 -7.84 -8.04
CA TRP A 60 5.62 -8.98 -7.38
C TRP A 60 4.55 -9.85 -6.70
N PRO A 61 3.77 -10.62 -7.48
CA PRO A 61 2.68 -11.44 -6.95
C PRO A 61 3.14 -12.58 -6.04
N GLU A 62 4.40 -13.01 -6.17
CA GLU A 62 4.99 -14.12 -5.40
C GLU A 62 5.58 -13.68 -4.06
N GLU A 63 5.72 -12.37 -3.81
CA GLU A 63 6.34 -11.87 -2.58
C GLU A 63 5.35 -11.87 -1.40
N PRO A 64 5.78 -12.34 -0.21
CA PRO A 64 4.90 -12.44 0.96
C PRO A 64 4.49 -11.07 1.52
N ALA A 65 5.37 -10.06 1.38
CA ALA A 65 5.10 -8.68 1.76
C ALA A 65 4.79 -7.88 0.49
N PRO A 66 3.60 -7.28 0.37
CA PRO A 66 3.23 -6.56 -0.83
C PRO A 66 4.04 -5.27 -0.96
N ARG A 67 4.68 -5.09 -2.11
CA ARG A 67 5.36 -3.86 -2.51
C ARG A 67 4.70 -3.29 -3.76
N PHE A 68 4.71 -1.97 -3.89
CA PHE A 68 3.96 -1.29 -4.92
C PHE A 68 4.83 -0.31 -5.69
N LEU A 69 4.80 -0.43 -7.01
CA LEU A 69 5.37 0.56 -7.92
C LEU A 69 4.44 1.77 -7.98
N LEU A 70 4.91 2.93 -7.54
CA LEU A 70 4.16 4.16 -7.67
C LEU A 70 4.05 4.57 -9.14
N CYS A 71 2.84 4.99 -9.54
CA CYS A 71 2.51 5.39 -10.90
C CYS A 71 2.31 6.92 -10.94
N PRO A 72 3.31 7.70 -11.42
CA PRO A 72 3.27 9.16 -11.37
C PRO A 72 2.07 9.77 -12.12
N ASP A 73 1.61 9.10 -13.17
CA ASP A 73 0.51 9.58 -14.02
C ASP A 73 -0.88 9.40 -13.38
N TRP A 74 -0.99 8.67 -12.28
CA TRP A 74 -2.29 8.35 -11.66
C TRP A 74 -2.74 9.37 -10.64
N ALA A 75 -1.79 9.96 -9.91
CA ALA A 75 -2.06 10.98 -8.91
C ALA A 75 -0.81 11.82 -8.64
N PHE A 76 -1.01 13.11 -8.40
CA PHE A 76 0.07 13.97 -7.93
C PHE A 76 0.32 13.72 -6.44
N CYS A 77 1.52 13.22 -6.13
CA CYS A 77 1.96 12.87 -4.78
C CYS A 77 3.18 13.69 -4.36
N GLU A 78 3.11 14.21 -3.14
CA GLU A 78 4.21 14.81 -2.42
C GLU A 78 4.58 13.91 -1.23
N PHE A 79 5.83 13.99 -0.77
CA PHE A 79 6.36 13.11 0.26
C PHE A 79 7.04 13.92 1.36
N LEU A 80 6.67 13.67 2.61
CA LEU A 80 7.28 14.32 3.76
C LEU A 80 8.32 13.37 4.37
N PRO A 81 9.61 13.74 4.48
CA PRO A 81 10.61 12.89 5.12
C PRO A 81 10.20 12.43 6.52
N CYS A 82 10.48 11.15 6.84
CA CYS A 82 10.23 10.55 8.13
C CYS A 82 11.51 9.86 8.66
N PRO A 83 12.08 10.30 9.81
CA PRO A 83 11.59 11.33 10.73
C PRO A 83 11.56 12.73 10.10
N ALA A 84 10.67 13.58 10.63
CA ALA A 84 10.52 14.95 10.13
C ALA A 84 11.80 15.76 10.38
N GLU A 85 12.22 16.53 9.38
CA GLU A 85 13.28 17.53 9.50
C GLU A 85 12.77 18.80 10.20
N GLU A 86 13.68 19.66 10.68
CA GLU A 86 13.35 20.89 11.44
C GLU A 86 12.40 21.83 10.65
N GLU A 87 12.56 21.86 9.32
CA GLU A 87 11.63 22.52 8.40
C GLU A 87 11.01 21.48 7.47
N PRO A 88 9.74 21.06 7.72
CA PRO A 88 9.11 19.98 6.97
C PRO A 88 8.75 20.42 5.55
N GLN A 89 9.72 20.32 4.64
CA GLN A 89 9.50 20.49 3.21
C GLN A 89 9.12 19.15 2.56
N THR A 90 8.09 19.18 1.72
CA THR A 90 7.75 18.04 0.89
C THR A 90 8.73 17.91 -0.26
N VAL A 91 9.09 16.66 -0.58
CA VAL A 91 9.86 16.29 -1.76
C VAL A 91 8.96 15.63 -2.78
N LEU A 92 9.38 15.64 -4.04
CA LEU A 92 8.68 15.01 -5.15
C LEU A 92 9.14 13.56 -5.35
N LEU A 93 8.42 12.85 -6.22
CA LEU A 93 8.63 11.44 -6.52
C LEU A 93 10.07 11.12 -6.98
N GLY A 94 10.71 12.03 -7.72
CA GLY A 94 12.09 11.89 -8.21
C GLY A 94 13.19 12.16 -7.18
N GLU A 95 12.82 12.65 -6.00
CA GLU A 95 13.74 12.99 -4.91
C GLU A 95 13.71 11.95 -3.78
N LEU A 96 12.98 10.85 -3.98
CA LEU A 96 12.90 9.75 -3.05
C LEU A 96 14.20 8.94 -3.04
N TRP A 97 14.53 8.41 -1.86
CA TRP A 97 15.72 7.60 -1.63
C TRP A 97 15.35 6.24 -1.05
N GLU A 98 15.96 5.19 -1.58
CA GLU A 98 15.83 3.83 -1.07
C GLU A 98 16.22 3.75 0.42
N GLY A 99 15.48 2.94 1.17
CA GLY A 99 15.66 2.74 2.60
C GLY A 99 15.05 3.84 3.48
N ARG A 100 14.61 4.97 2.91
CA ARG A 100 13.97 6.05 3.68
C ARG A 100 12.45 5.90 3.75
N GLU A 101 11.89 6.46 4.81
CA GLU A 101 10.45 6.54 5.04
C GLU A 101 9.92 7.94 4.75
N TYR A 102 8.69 8.01 4.23
CA TYR A 102 8.03 9.26 3.90
C TYR A 102 6.54 9.21 4.24
N GLY A 103 6.03 10.28 4.85
CA GLY A 103 4.60 10.53 4.96
C GLY A 103 4.01 10.97 3.63
N LEU A 104 2.90 10.35 3.23
CA LEU A 104 2.25 10.63 1.95
C LEU A 104 1.36 11.88 2.03
N VAL A 105 1.52 12.77 1.06
CA VAL A 105 0.69 13.97 0.86
C VAL A 105 0.07 13.90 -0.54
N LEU A 106 -1.26 13.90 -0.61
CA LEU A 106 -2.01 13.69 -1.85
C LEU A 106 -2.69 14.95 -2.35
N THR A 107 -2.68 15.12 -3.67
CA THR A 107 -3.65 15.96 -4.38
C THR A 107 -4.53 15.04 -5.22
N ALA A 108 -5.72 14.74 -4.69
CA ALA A 108 -6.53 13.60 -5.07
C ALA A 108 -7.70 13.95 -6.00
N ARG A 109 -8.38 15.05 -5.71
CA ARG A 109 -9.63 15.48 -6.34
C ARG A 109 -9.66 17.01 -6.44
N PRO A 110 -10.45 17.60 -7.34
CA PRO A 110 -10.69 19.04 -7.34
C PRO A 110 -11.15 19.49 -5.94
N GLY A 111 -10.41 20.43 -5.34
CA GLY A 111 -10.68 20.91 -3.97
C GLY A 111 -9.89 20.22 -2.86
N GLU A 112 -9.25 19.07 -3.13
CA GLU A 112 -8.40 18.35 -2.18
C GLU A 112 -6.93 18.52 -2.56
N TYR A 113 -6.32 19.61 -2.07
CA TYR A 113 -4.94 19.95 -2.34
C TYR A 113 -4.06 19.72 -1.11
N ARG A 114 -2.92 19.05 -1.33
CA ARG A 114 -1.86 18.83 -0.33
C ARG A 114 -2.40 18.25 0.99
N CYS A 115 -3.24 17.22 0.88
CA CYS A 115 -3.84 16.53 2.00
C CYS A 115 -2.88 15.47 2.54
N ARG A 116 -2.49 15.57 3.82
CA ARG A 116 -1.76 14.48 4.48
C ARG A 116 -2.67 13.25 4.51
N ALA A 117 -2.22 12.16 3.90
CA ALA A 117 -3.00 10.92 3.84
C ALA A 117 -2.91 10.11 5.15
N GLY A 118 -1.92 10.42 5.98
CA GLY A 118 -1.63 9.66 7.20
C GLY A 118 -0.98 8.32 6.93
N GLU A 119 -0.57 8.03 5.69
CA GLU A 119 0.20 6.84 5.33
C GLU A 119 1.69 7.14 5.38
N VAL A 120 2.47 6.23 5.96
CA VAL A 120 3.94 6.25 5.87
C VAL A 120 4.42 5.12 5.00
N LEU A 121 5.22 5.48 3.99
CA LEU A 121 5.75 4.61 2.95
C LEU A 121 7.25 4.49 3.11
N ARG A 122 7.78 3.26 3.06
CA ARG A 122 9.21 3.00 2.94
C ARG A 122 9.55 2.75 1.48
N VAL A 123 10.55 3.47 0.95
CA VAL A 123 11.08 3.18 -0.38
C VAL A 123 11.98 1.95 -0.29
N THR A 124 11.62 0.90 -1.01
CA THR A 124 12.30 -0.40 -0.99
C THR A 124 13.16 -0.65 -2.23
N GLY A 125 13.20 0.31 -3.14
CA GLY A 125 13.97 0.27 -4.38
C GLY A 125 13.27 1.03 -5.49
N PHE A 126 13.72 0.77 -6.72
CA PHE A 126 13.19 1.42 -7.92
C PHE A 126 12.99 0.38 -9.02
N HIS A 127 11.87 0.48 -9.73
CA HIS A 127 11.70 -0.20 -11.01
C HIS A 127 11.92 0.82 -12.11
N LYS A 128 13.06 0.72 -12.80
CA LYS A 128 13.59 1.79 -13.66
C LYS A 128 13.77 3.07 -12.83
N GLN A 129 13.02 4.13 -13.12
CA GLN A 129 13.06 5.40 -12.39
C GLN A 129 11.88 5.57 -11.42
N CYS A 130 10.93 4.63 -11.39
CA CYS A 130 9.74 4.74 -10.57
C CYS A 130 9.97 4.08 -9.20
N PRO A 131 9.69 4.78 -8.09
CA PRO A 131 9.90 4.24 -6.74
C PRO A 131 8.99 3.05 -6.44
N VAL A 132 9.57 2.07 -5.76
CA VAL A 132 8.86 0.91 -5.21
C VAL A 132 8.71 1.11 -3.71
N VAL A 133 7.48 1.08 -3.21
CA VAL A 133 7.17 1.40 -1.81
C VAL A 133 6.51 0.25 -1.08
N GLU A 134 6.76 0.18 0.22
CA GLU A 134 6.04 -0.66 1.17
C GLU A 134 5.26 0.24 2.16
N PRO A 135 3.95 0.04 2.33
CA PRO A 135 3.17 0.74 3.35
C PRO A 135 3.51 0.23 4.74
N MET A 136 4.05 1.11 5.59
CA MET A 136 4.57 0.74 6.92
C MET A 136 3.51 0.89 8.02
N ARG A 137 2.89 2.06 8.10
CA ARG A 137 1.95 2.41 9.17
C ARG A 137 1.01 3.55 8.77
N ARG A 138 -0.10 3.65 9.51
CA ARG A 138 -0.97 4.82 9.53
C ARG A 138 -0.67 5.70 10.74
N GLU A 139 -0.38 6.97 10.49
CA GLU A 139 -0.26 8.01 11.50
C GLU A 139 -1.60 8.72 11.70
N ARG A 140 -1.91 9.08 12.95
CA ARG A 140 -3.10 9.89 13.25
C ARG A 140 -2.91 11.27 12.64
N LEU A 141 -3.84 11.64 11.76
CA LEU A 141 -3.93 13.02 11.28
C LEU A 141 -4.23 13.93 12.46
N GLN A 142 -3.27 14.78 12.82
CA GLN A 142 -3.55 15.87 13.75
C GLN A 142 -4.52 16.83 13.06
N PRO A 143 -5.59 17.29 13.74
CA PRO A 143 -6.52 18.24 13.15
C PRO A 143 -5.77 19.50 12.73
N ARG A 144 -6.12 20.07 11.57
CA ARG A 144 -5.61 21.38 11.14
C ARG A 144 -5.97 22.39 12.23
N ARG A 145 -4.97 23.08 12.79
CA ARG A 145 -5.19 24.26 13.64
C ARG A 145 -5.75 25.41 12.82
#